data_AF-A0A975I4C6-F1
#
_entry.id   AF-A0A975I4C6-F1
#
_cell.length_a   1.000
_cell.length_b   1.000
_cell.length_c   1.000
_cell.angle_alpha   90.00
_cell.angle_beta   90.00
_cell.angle_gamma   90.00
#
_symmetry.space_group_name_H-M   'P 1'
#
loop_
_entity.id
_entity.type
_entity.pdbx_description
1 polymer ?
#
loop_
_entity_poly.entity_id
_entity_poly.type
_entity_poly.pdbx_seq_one_letter_code
_entity_poly.pdbx_strand_id
1 'polypeptide(L)'
;MRHDPDLNLSEAYNGWDQFTRELMRVAGMFEEWACMHVAFDHMEDTWSYYLESCFGEACLAVMDASALASFDADDCLRVAFRLRLPVWENGELPIPVDVVVDNICADATFKAFRIQTVRDLLSEPLVVPYTDSDCPFDENLGERYFGIYGIDEDGFAEHISDRDSYGLARELVLKLVPGADCAERAVGLCPR
;
A
#
# COMPACT_ATOMS: atom_id res chain seq x y z
N MET A 1 -15.03 7.92 -17.04
CA MET A 1 -14.65 6.76 -17.87
C MET A 1 -15.41 6.82 -19.18
N ARG A 2 -14.72 6.71 -20.32
CA ARG A 2 -15.36 6.64 -21.64
C ARG A 2 -15.69 5.18 -21.92
N HIS A 3 -16.97 4.85 -21.88
CA HIS A 3 -17.46 3.60 -22.44
C HIS A 3 -17.14 3.64 -23.93
N ASP A 4 -16.24 2.78 -24.41
CA ASP A 4 -16.01 2.65 -25.86
C ASP A 4 -17.13 1.74 -26.41
N PRO A 5 -18.10 2.29 -27.15
CA PRO A 5 -19.19 1.50 -27.70
C PRO A 5 -18.72 0.50 -28.77
N ASP A 6 -17.48 0.61 -29.26
CA ASP A 6 -16.91 -0.27 -30.29
C ASP A 6 -15.99 -1.37 -29.71
N LEU A 7 -15.93 -1.53 -28.38
CA LEU A 7 -15.07 -2.54 -27.74
C LEU A 7 -15.58 -3.96 -28.00
N ASN A 8 -14.96 -4.64 -28.97
CA ASN A 8 -15.17 -6.07 -29.21
C ASN A 8 -14.12 -6.93 -28.47
N LEU A 9 -14.47 -7.42 -27.28
CA LEU A 9 -13.58 -8.28 -26.48
C LEU A 9 -13.20 -9.59 -27.17
N SER A 10 -14.09 -10.13 -28.01
CA SER A 10 -13.77 -11.32 -28.80
C SER A 10 -12.68 -11.05 -29.82
N GLU A 11 -12.60 -9.84 -30.39
CA GLU A 11 -11.51 -9.46 -31.29
C GLU A 11 -10.23 -9.18 -30.50
N ALA A 12 -10.33 -8.46 -29.37
CA ALA A 12 -9.19 -8.12 -28.53
C ALA A 12 -8.43 -9.37 -28.02
N TYR A 13 -9.14 -10.46 -27.72
CA TYR A 13 -8.56 -11.70 -27.20
C TYR A 13 -8.52 -12.84 -28.21
N ASN A 14 -8.87 -12.64 -29.48
CA ASN A 14 -9.01 -13.72 -30.48
C ASN A 14 -10.00 -14.82 -30.05
N GLY A 15 -11.06 -14.46 -29.31
CA GLY A 15 -12.14 -15.34 -28.89
C GLY A 15 -12.39 -15.35 -27.38
N TRP A 16 -13.58 -15.83 -27.01
CA TRP A 16 -14.04 -15.92 -25.62
C TRP A 16 -13.21 -16.86 -24.75
N ASP A 17 -12.64 -17.92 -25.33
CA ASP A 17 -11.81 -18.87 -24.59
C ASP A 17 -10.55 -18.21 -24.04
N GLN A 18 -9.88 -17.39 -24.85
CA GLN A 18 -8.68 -16.66 -24.40
C GLN A 18 -9.04 -15.59 -23.38
N PHE A 19 -10.13 -14.85 -23.60
CA PHE A 19 -10.61 -13.88 -22.63
C PHE A 19 -10.88 -14.53 -21.26
N THR A 20 -11.55 -15.69 -21.25
CA THR A 20 -11.81 -16.45 -20.02
C THR A 20 -10.52 -16.91 -19.33
N ARG A 21 -9.50 -17.33 -20.10
CA ARG A 21 -8.19 -17.67 -19.54
C ARG A 21 -7.51 -16.48 -18.87
N GLU A 22 -7.57 -15.29 -19.49
CA GLU A 22 -7.01 -14.08 -18.89
C GLU A 22 -7.76 -13.66 -17.63
N LEU A 23 -9.09 -13.76 -17.60
CA LEU A 23 -9.87 -13.53 -16.37
C LEU A 23 -9.44 -14.45 -15.23
N MET A 24 -9.28 -15.75 -15.51
CA MET A 24 -8.84 -16.72 -14.50
C MET A 24 -7.40 -16.45 -14.04
N ARG A 25 -6.51 -16.03 -14.95
CA ARG A 25 -5.13 -15.63 -14.61
C ARG A 25 -5.13 -14.43 -13.67
N VAL A 26 -5.89 -13.38 -14.00
CA VAL A 26 -5.98 -12.16 -13.19
C VAL A 26 -6.57 -12.45 -11.81
N ALA A 27 -7.65 -13.23 -11.74
CA ALA A 27 -8.23 -13.65 -10.48
C ALA A 27 -7.23 -14.44 -9.62
N GLY A 28 -6.55 -15.43 -10.20
CA GLY A 28 -5.54 -16.22 -9.50
C GLY A 28 -4.36 -15.38 -9.00
N MET A 29 -3.85 -14.46 -9.82
CA MET A 29 -2.79 -13.54 -9.40
C MET A 29 -3.21 -12.63 -8.24
N PHE A 30 -4.44 -12.13 -8.28
CA PHE A 30 -4.95 -11.31 -7.19
C PHE A 30 -5.17 -12.10 -5.90
N GLU A 31 -5.68 -13.34 -5.99
CA GLU A 31 -5.84 -14.22 -4.82
C GLU A 31 -4.49 -14.60 -4.20
N GLU A 32 -3.48 -14.93 -5.00
CA GLU A 32 -2.12 -15.21 -4.54
C GLU A 32 -1.50 -13.97 -3.86
N TRP A 33 -1.64 -12.80 -4.48
CA TRP A 33 -1.20 -11.53 -3.89
C TRP A 33 -1.92 -11.24 -2.57
N ALA A 34 -3.24 -11.43 -2.52
CA ALA A 34 -4.04 -11.18 -1.32
C ALA A 34 -3.63 -12.11 -0.17
N CYS A 35 -3.33 -13.39 -0.44
CA CYS A 35 -2.82 -14.33 0.56
C CYS A 35 -1.56 -13.83 1.29
N MET A 36 -0.73 -13.03 0.63
CA MET A 36 0.51 -12.50 1.19
C MET A 36 0.31 -11.17 1.92
N HIS A 37 -0.63 -10.34 1.46
CA HIS A 37 -0.67 -8.93 1.84
C HIS A 37 -1.94 -8.49 2.56
N VAL A 38 -3.06 -9.20 2.41
CA VAL A 38 -4.34 -8.83 3.00
C VAL A 38 -4.45 -9.38 4.42
N ALA A 39 -4.90 -8.53 5.33
CA ALA A 39 -5.17 -8.88 6.72
C ALA A 39 -6.60 -9.42 6.84
N PHE A 40 -6.82 -10.67 6.41
CA PHE A 40 -8.17 -11.27 6.34
C PHE A 40 -8.91 -11.32 7.69
N ASP A 41 -8.18 -11.36 8.80
CA ASP A 41 -8.69 -11.29 10.16
C ASP A 41 -9.33 -9.93 10.51
N HIS A 42 -9.04 -8.90 9.71
CA HIS A 42 -9.64 -7.58 9.81
C HIS A 42 -10.79 -7.34 8.82
N MET A 43 -11.19 -8.34 8.03
CA MET A 43 -12.34 -8.24 7.13
C MET A 43 -13.65 -8.60 7.83
N GLU A 44 -14.70 -7.80 7.59
CA GLU A 44 -16.05 -8.09 8.08
C GLU A 44 -16.77 -9.14 7.21
N ASP A 45 -16.57 -9.06 5.89
CA ASP A 45 -17.20 -9.93 4.92
C ASP A 45 -16.39 -11.20 4.65
N THR A 46 -17.10 -12.29 4.30
CA THR A 46 -16.45 -13.50 3.82
C THR A 46 -15.82 -13.25 2.45
N TRP A 47 -14.51 -13.43 2.38
CA TRP A 47 -13.67 -13.17 1.19
C TRP A 47 -14.30 -13.59 -0.15
N SER A 48 -14.80 -14.83 -0.24
CA SER A 48 -15.37 -15.36 -1.48
C SER A 48 -16.59 -14.59 -1.98
N TYR A 49 -17.52 -14.23 -1.09
CA TYR A 49 -18.72 -13.47 -1.46
C TYR A 49 -18.40 -12.02 -1.77
N TYR A 50 -17.41 -11.46 -1.06
CA TYR A 50 -16.93 -10.12 -1.29
C TYR A 50 -16.31 -9.99 -2.69
N LEU A 51 -15.42 -10.91 -3.08
CA LEU A 51 -14.82 -10.91 -4.42
C LEU A 51 -15.85 -11.12 -5.53
N GLU A 52 -16.76 -12.09 -5.36
CA GLU A 52 -17.82 -12.34 -6.35
C GLU A 52 -18.63 -11.08 -6.67
N SER A 53 -18.85 -10.23 -5.65
CA SER A 53 -19.66 -9.03 -5.77
C SER A 53 -18.88 -7.82 -6.31
N CYS A 54 -17.60 -7.68 -5.98
CA CYS A 54 -16.87 -6.43 -6.14
C CYS A 54 -15.64 -6.51 -7.07
N PHE A 55 -15.06 -7.70 -7.26
CA PHE A 55 -13.75 -7.84 -7.91
C PHE A 55 -13.75 -7.36 -9.37
N GLY A 56 -14.75 -7.80 -10.16
CA GLY A 56 -14.85 -7.41 -11.56
C GLY A 56 -14.97 -5.90 -11.76
N GLU A 57 -15.80 -5.24 -10.94
CA GLU A 57 -15.93 -3.77 -10.97
C GLU A 57 -14.64 -3.08 -10.55
N ALA A 58 -13.96 -3.58 -9.51
CA ALA A 58 -12.68 -3.05 -9.07
C ALA A 58 -11.58 -3.17 -10.13
N CYS A 59 -11.49 -4.31 -10.84
CA CYS A 59 -10.58 -4.47 -11.97
C CYS A 59 -10.85 -3.45 -13.08
N LEU A 60 -12.13 -3.28 -13.45
CA LEU A 60 -12.52 -2.32 -14.49
C LEU A 60 -12.30 -0.85 -14.07
N ALA A 61 -12.25 -0.57 -12.77
CA ALA A 61 -11.90 0.74 -12.22
C ALA A 61 -10.38 1.04 -12.26
N VAL A 62 -9.55 0.03 -12.52
CA VAL A 62 -8.09 0.12 -12.63
C VAL A 62 -7.64 0.08 -14.09
N MET A 63 -8.24 -0.77 -14.91
CA MET A 63 -7.88 -0.93 -16.31
C MET A 63 -9.06 -1.33 -17.20
N ASP A 64 -8.92 -1.08 -18.50
CA ASP A 64 -9.92 -1.52 -19.47
C ASP A 64 -9.91 -3.05 -19.64
N ALA A 65 -11.08 -3.61 -19.96
CA ALA A 65 -11.25 -5.05 -20.17
C ALA A 65 -10.39 -5.61 -21.32
N SER A 66 -9.95 -4.79 -22.28
CA SER A 66 -9.00 -5.16 -23.35
C SER A 66 -7.55 -5.20 -22.90
N ALA A 67 -7.24 -4.67 -21.71
CA ALA A 67 -5.90 -4.60 -21.15
C ALA A 67 -5.62 -5.68 -20.09
N LEU A 68 -6.54 -6.62 -19.84
CA LEU A 68 -6.34 -7.69 -18.84
C LEU A 68 -5.06 -8.52 -19.10
N ALA A 69 -4.58 -8.59 -20.34
CA ALA A 69 -3.37 -9.32 -20.67
C ALA A 69 -2.10 -8.68 -20.07
N SER A 70 -2.12 -7.37 -19.78
CA SER A 70 -1.00 -6.66 -19.17
C SER A 70 -1.10 -6.57 -17.64
N PHE A 71 -2.14 -7.14 -17.03
CA PHE A 71 -2.32 -7.11 -15.58
C PHE A 71 -1.15 -7.76 -14.83
N ASP A 72 -0.59 -7.01 -13.87
CA ASP A 72 0.58 -7.38 -13.08
C ASP A 72 0.37 -7.21 -11.56
N ALA A 73 1.46 -7.28 -10.79
CA ALA A 73 1.41 -7.19 -9.32
C ALA A 73 1.08 -5.78 -8.80
N ASP A 74 1.45 -4.73 -9.52
CA ASP A 74 1.12 -3.35 -9.14
C ASP A 74 -0.38 -3.10 -9.33
N ASP A 75 -0.97 -3.73 -10.36
CA ASP A 75 -2.41 -3.73 -10.57
C ASP A 75 -3.16 -4.49 -9.46
N CYS A 76 -2.59 -5.53 -8.85
CA CYS A 76 -3.17 -6.15 -7.65
C CYS A 76 -3.33 -5.14 -6.52
N LEU A 77 -2.30 -4.34 -6.23
CA LEU A 77 -2.40 -3.32 -5.19
C LEU A 77 -3.46 -2.26 -5.56
N ARG A 78 -3.48 -1.80 -6.81
CA ARG A 78 -4.50 -0.84 -7.28
C ARG A 78 -5.92 -1.38 -7.11
N VAL A 79 -6.13 -2.66 -7.42
CA VAL A 79 -7.43 -3.33 -7.20
C VAL A 79 -7.74 -3.43 -5.70
N ALA A 80 -6.76 -3.76 -4.86
CA ALA A 80 -6.95 -3.78 -3.40
C ALA A 80 -7.35 -2.41 -2.84
N PHE A 81 -6.80 -1.31 -3.37
CA PHE A 81 -7.23 0.06 -3.05
C PHE A 81 -8.68 0.31 -3.44
N ARG A 82 -9.12 -0.14 -4.63
CA ARG A 82 -10.52 -0.01 -5.06
C ARG A 82 -11.46 -0.82 -4.17
N LEU A 83 -11.03 -2.00 -3.76
CA LEU A 83 -11.74 -2.89 -2.84
C LEU A 83 -11.63 -2.47 -1.37
N ARG A 84 -10.82 -1.45 -1.04
CA ARG A 84 -10.65 -0.99 0.35
C ARG A 84 -10.20 -2.11 1.30
N LEU A 85 -9.37 -3.03 0.79
CA LEU A 85 -8.95 -4.18 1.59
C LEU A 85 -8.03 -3.72 2.73
N PRO A 86 -8.12 -4.37 3.91
CA PRO A 86 -7.11 -4.19 4.93
C PRO A 86 -5.82 -4.89 4.48
N VAL A 87 -4.70 -4.18 4.48
CA VAL A 87 -3.38 -4.74 4.12
C VAL A 87 -2.36 -4.54 5.24
N TRP A 88 -1.39 -5.44 5.32
CA TRP A 88 -0.33 -5.35 6.32
C TRP A 88 0.69 -4.24 5.99
N GLU A 89 0.91 -3.32 6.93
CA GLU A 89 2.00 -2.36 6.93
C GLU A 89 3.31 -3.04 7.37
N ASN A 90 3.91 -3.79 6.46
CA ASN A 90 5.21 -4.43 6.66
C ASN A 90 6.34 -3.74 5.86
N GLY A 91 6.00 -2.70 5.08
CA GLY A 91 6.90 -1.95 4.21
C GLY A 91 7.16 -2.58 2.84
N GLU A 92 6.66 -3.79 2.56
CA GLU A 92 6.82 -4.44 1.25
C GLU A 92 5.99 -3.76 0.17
N LEU A 93 4.78 -3.35 0.51
CA LEU A 93 3.87 -2.65 -0.39
C LEU A 93 4.09 -1.13 -0.37
N PRO A 94 3.93 -0.41 -1.50
CA PRO A 94 3.96 1.05 -1.58
C PRO A 94 2.74 1.73 -0.97
N ILE A 95 2.46 1.40 0.28
CA ILE A 95 1.48 2.01 1.15
C ILE A 95 2.20 2.89 2.18
N PRO A 96 1.51 3.90 2.73
CA PRO A 96 2.05 4.67 3.85
C PRO A 96 2.32 3.76 5.04
N VAL A 97 3.37 4.07 5.80
CA VAL A 97 3.64 3.51 7.13
C VAL A 97 3.78 4.69 8.07
N ASP A 98 3.11 4.62 9.22
CA ASP A 98 3.20 5.64 10.26
C ASP A 98 3.14 5.00 11.66
N VAL A 99 4.31 4.61 12.16
CA VAL A 99 4.45 3.90 13.43
C VAL A 99 5.14 4.78 14.45
N VAL A 100 4.45 5.07 15.55
CA VAL A 100 5.01 5.77 16.71
C VAL A 100 5.26 4.78 17.84
N VAL A 101 6.42 4.93 18.46
CA VAL A 101 6.99 4.04 19.47
C VAL A 101 7.43 4.88 20.65
N ASP A 102 6.81 4.67 21.81
CA ASP A 102 7.17 5.40 23.02
C ASP A 102 8.58 5.02 23.50
N ASN A 103 9.31 6.01 23.99
CA ASN A 103 10.58 5.80 24.64
C ASN A 103 10.36 5.39 26.09
N ILE A 104 10.84 4.20 26.45
CA ILE A 104 10.74 3.67 27.82
C ILE A 104 11.58 4.46 28.84
N CYS A 105 12.53 5.27 28.38
CA CYS A 105 13.39 6.07 29.24
C CYS A 105 12.73 7.43 29.55
N ALA A 106 12.25 7.60 30.79
CA ALA A 106 11.53 8.81 31.22
C ALA A 106 12.33 10.11 31.04
N ASP A 107 13.66 10.04 31.21
CA ASP A 107 14.56 11.22 31.14
C ASP A 107 15.16 11.44 29.74
N ALA A 108 14.75 10.66 28.72
CA ALA A 108 15.25 10.86 27.37
C ALA A 108 14.72 12.16 26.74
N THR A 109 15.55 12.78 25.89
CA THR A 109 15.17 13.96 25.11
C THR A 109 14.00 13.67 24.19
N PHE A 110 14.06 12.56 23.44
CA PHE A 110 12.94 12.09 22.63
C PHE A 110 12.05 11.18 23.47
N LYS A 111 10.77 11.54 23.57
CA LYS A 111 9.74 10.77 24.27
C LYS A 111 9.14 9.68 23.41
N ALA A 112 9.23 9.79 22.10
CA ALA A 112 8.87 8.73 21.18
C ALA A 112 9.76 8.76 19.94
N PHE A 113 9.73 7.67 19.18
CA PHE A 113 10.33 7.57 17.85
C PHE A 113 9.23 7.26 16.85
N ARG A 114 9.31 7.85 15.67
CA ARG A 114 8.39 7.63 14.57
C ARG A 114 9.12 7.06 13.38
N ILE A 115 8.59 5.97 12.82
CA ILE A 115 8.94 5.51 11.47
C ILE A 115 7.81 5.96 10.57
N GLN A 116 8.12 6.81 9.60
CA GLN A 116 7.14 7.33 8.66
C GLN A 116 7.61 7.09 7.23
N THR A 117 6.73 6.60 6.37
CA THR A 117 6.98 6.63 4.93
C THR A 117 6.89 8.05 4.42
N VAL A 118 7.90 8.48 3.69
CA VAL A 118 8.01 9.80 3.09
C VAL A 118 8.38 9.67 1.63
N ARG A 119 8.14 10.72 0.86
CA ARG A 119 8.51 10.84 -0.55
C ARG A 119 9.09 12.22 -0.82
N ASP A 120 10.00 12.28 -1.77
CA ASP A 120 10.49 13.56 -2.28
C ASP A 120 9.47 14.14 -3.26
N LEU A 121 9.21 15.43 -3.16
CA LEU A 121 8.47 16.15 -4.18
C LEU A 121 9.41 16.40 -5.38
N LEU A 122 9.06 15.96 -6.59
CA LEU A 122 10.00 16.07 -7.72
C LEU A 122 10.15 17.50 -8.23
N SER A 123 9.20 18.38 -7.93
CA SER A 123 9.22 19.79 -8.36
C SER A 123 10.11 20.69 -7.50
N GLU A 124 10.40 20.31 -6.25
CA GLU A 124 11.18 21.11 -5.30
C GLU A 124 11.85 20.23 -4.24
N PRO A 125 12.98 20.64 -3.62
CA PRO A 125 13.70 19.83 -2.64
C PRO A 125 12.95 19.79 -1.29
N LEU A 126 11.77 19.20 -1.28
CA LEU A 126 10.88 19.06 -0.15
C LEU A 126 10.53 17.59 0.05
N VAL A 127 10.72 17.10 1.28
CA VAL A 127 10.27 15.79 1.72
C VAL A 127 8.87 15.93 2.30
N VAL A 128 7.93 15.13 1.79
CA VAL A 128 6.54 15.13 2.26
C VAL A 128 6.16 13.77 2.87
N PRO A 129 5.36 13.76 3.94
CA PRO A 129 4.74 12.53 4.45
C PRO A 129 3.94 11.81 3.36
N TYR A 130 4.09 10.49 3.29
CA TYR A 130 3.18 9.65 2.53
C TYR A 130 2.07 9.18 3.49
N THR A 131 0.84 9.61 3.22
CA THR A 131 -0.38 9.35 3.98
C THR A 131 -1.33 8.40 3.25
N ASP A 132 -2.34 7.92 3.97
CA ASP A 132 -3.44 7.08 3.46
C ASP A 132 -4.31 7.78 2.40
N SER A 133 -4.18 9.10 2.28
CA SER A 133 -4.91 9.90 1.33
C SER A 133 -4.16 10.17 0.01
N ASP A 134 -2.89 9.77 -0.07
CA ASP A 134 -2.09 10.01 -1.26
C ASP A 134 -2.18 8.85 -2.26
N CYS A 135 -1.98 9.17 -3.54
CA CYS A 135 -1.84 8.16 -4.58
C CYS A 135 -0.44 7.52 -4.51
N PRO A 136 -0.31 6.18 -4.42
CA PRO A 136 0.99 5.51 -4.53
C PRO A 136 1.72 5.80 -5.84
N PHE A 137 0.95 6.04 -6.90
CA PHE A 137 1.42 6.18 -8.28
C PHE A 137 1.40 7.64 -8.76
N ASP A 138 1.50 8.61 -7.85
CA ASP A 138 1.59 10.03 -8.21
C ASP A 138 2.93 10.32 -8.90
N GLU A 139 2.88 10.71 -10.17
CA GLU A 139 4.07 11.02 -10.98
C GLU A 139 4.83 12.28 -10.51
N ASN A 140 4.25 13.10 -9.63
CA ASN A 140 4.91 14.27 -9.06
C ASN A 140 5.77 13.92 -7.83
N LEU A 141 5.64 12.70 -7.31
CA LEU A 141 6.36 12.25 -6.12
C LEU A 141 7.43 11.22 -6.52
N GLY A 142 8.58 11.30 -5.86
CA GLY A 142 9.69 10.38 -6.05
C GLY A 142 9.45 9.03 -5.38
N GLU A 143 10.50 8.22 -5.38
CA GLU A 143 10.50 6.94 -4.66
C GLU A 143 10.25 7.17 -3.17
N ARG A 144 9.50 6.24 -2.57
CA ARG A 144 9.24 6.24 -1.14
C ARG A 144 10.44 5.71 -0.38
N TYR A 145 10.63 6.23 0.82
CA TYR A 145 11.58 5.71 1.80
C TYR A 145 11.03 5.93 3.20
N PHE A 146 11.75 5.45 4.21
CA PHE A 146 11.33 5.50 5.60
C PHE A 146 12.17 6.52 6.36
N GLY A 147 11.54 7.63 6.71
CA GLY A 147 12.11 8.63 7.62
C GLY A 147 11.93 8.19 9.07
N ILE A 148 12.98 8.37 9.85
CA ILE A 148 13.01 8.08 11.29
C ILE A 148 13.13 9.40 12.01
N TYR A 149 12.18 9.64 12.92
CA TYR A 149 12.08 10.90 13.64
C TYR A 149 12.07 10.65 15.15
N GLY A 150 12.72 11.53 15.91
CA GLY A 150 12.57 11.64 17.35
C GLY A 150 11.49 12.66 17.66
N ILE A 151 10.53 12.30 18.52
CA ILE A 151 9.46 13.19 18.97
C ILE A 151 9.81 13.65 20.38
N ASP A 152 9.88 14.96 20.60
CA ASP A 152 10.16 15.55 21.93
C ASP A 152 8.90 15.67 22.81
N GLU A 153 9.04 16.30 23.98
CA GLU A 153 7.93 16.52 24.93
C GLU A 153 6.83 17.43 24.36
N ASP A 154 7.19 18.34 23.46
CA ASP A 154 6.28 19.30 22.82
C ASP A 154 5.59 18.69 21.58
N GLY A 155 5.95 17.46 21.21
CA GLY A 155 5.43 16.76 20.04
C GLY A 155 6.11 17.15 18.72
N PHE A 156 7.23 17.88 18.79
CA PHE A 156 7.99 18.24 17.60
C PHE A 156 8.80 17.04 17.11
N ALA A 157 8.72 16.78 15.81
CA ALA A 157 9.43 15.67 15.15
C ALA A 157 10.76 16.18 14.56
N GLU A 158 11.87 15.72 15.12
CA GLU A 158 13.21 15.97 14.60
C GLU A 158 13.67 14.77 13.76
N HIS A 159 14.16 15.04 12.53
CA HIS A 159 14.68 13.99 11.65
C HIS A 159 15.99 13.40 12.21
N ILE A 160 16.08 12.07 12.18
CA ILE A 160 17.25 11.32 12.64
C ILE A 160 17.94 10.63 11.45
N SER A 161 17.19 9.91 10.62
CA SER A 161 17.77 9.13 9.52
C SER A 161 16.74 8.61 8.52
N ASP A 162 17.20 8.32 7.31
CA ASP A 162 16.38 7.71 6.25
C ASP A 162 16.81 6.27 5.96
N ARG A 163 15.86 5.38 5.65
CA ARG A 163 16.10 3.98 5.28
C ARG A 163 15.28 3.58 4.06
N ASP A 164 15.83 2.68 3.26
CA ASP A 164 15.20 2.14 2.06
C ASP A 164 14.09 1.11 2.36
N SER A 165 14.06 0.58 3.58
CA SER A 165 13.20 -0.53 3.97
C SER A 165 12.73 -0.40 5.42
N TYR A 166 11.50 -0.85 5.65
CA TYR A 166 10.90 -0.84 6.98
C TYR A 166 11.71 -1.70 7.97
N GLY A 167 12.25 -2.83 7.51
CA GLY A 167 13.12 -3.69 8.33
C GLY A 167 14.34 -2.94 8.88
N LEU A 168 15.05 -2.17 8.05
CA LEU A 168 16.20 -1.37 8.50
C LEU A 168 15.78 -0.19 9.38
N ALA A 169 14.64 0.42 9.10
CA ALA A 169 14.09 1.49 9.95
C ALA A 169 13.76 0.97 11.35
N ARG A 170 13.07 -0.17 11.41
CA ARG A 170 12.73 -0.87 12.65
C ARG A 170 13.97 -1.31 13.40
N GLU A 171 14.99 -1.86 12.73
CA GLU A 171 16.25 -2.24 13.36
C GLU A 171 16.93 -1.04 14.03
N LEU A 172 16.92 0.14 13.39
CA LEU A 172 17.47 1.34 13.98
C LEU A 172 16.67 1.79 15.22
N VAL A 173 15.34 1.83 15.14
CA VAL A 173 14.50 2.20 16.29
C VAL A 173 14.70 1.24 17.45
N LEU A 174 14.80 -0.07 17.20
CA LEU A 174 15.08 -1.07 18.24
C LEU A 174 16.47 -0.92 18.87
N LYS A 175 17.45 -0.37 18.15
CA LYS A 175 18.76 0.00 18.72
C LYS A 175 18.68 1.26 19.59
N LEU A 176 17.82 2.21 19.24
CA LEU A 176 17.59 3.44 19.99
C LEU A 176 16.75 3.21 21.25
N VAL A 177 15.74 2.33 21.16
CA VAL A 177 14.84 1.95 22.25
C VAL A 177 14.71 0.42 22.30
N PRO A 178 15.65 -0.27 22.99
CA PRO A 178 15.58 -1.72 23.14
C PRO A 178 14.29 -2.15 23.86
N GLY A 179 13.54 -3.08 23.24
CA GLY A 179 12.28 -3.59 23.79
C GLY A 179 11.03 -2.83 23.36
N ALA A 180 11.17 -1.83 22.49
CA ALA A 180 10.04 -1.18 21.82
C ALA A 180 9.18 -2.16 21.01
N ASP A 181 7.86 -1.94 21.03
CA ASP A 181 6.93 -2.63 20.13
C ASP A 181 6.78 -1.83 18.83
N CYS A 182 7.43 -2.32 17.78
CA CYS A 182 7.30 -1.82 16.41
C CYS A 182 6.61 -2.89 15.53
N ALA A 183 5.58 -3.57 16.04
CA ALA A 183 4.88 -4.60 15.27
C ALA A 183 4.17 -4.02 14.04
N GLU A 184 4.04 -4.87 13.02
CA GLU A 184 3.25 -4.64 11.81
C GLU A 184 1.77 -4.43 12.19
N ARG A 185 1.09 -3.59 11.41
CA ARG A 185 -0.33 -3.26 11.65
C ARG A 185 -1.11 -3.41 10.36
N ALA A 186 -2.36 -3.82 10.46
CA ALA A 186 -3.27 -3.78 9.32
C ALA A 186 -3.76 -2.34 9.14
N VAL A 187 -3.72 -1.84 7.91
CA VAL A 187 -4.38 -0.58 7.53
C VAL A 187 -5.42 -0.79 6.48
N GLY A 188 -6.56 -0.12 6.67
CA GLY A 188 -7.58 -0.03 5.64
C GLY A 188 -7.06 0.84 4.49
N LEU A 189 -7.03 0.29 3.29
CA LEU A 189 -6.74 1.09 2.10
C LEU A 189 -7.93 2.03 1.84
N CYS A 190 -7.74 3.32 2.05
CA CYS A 190 -8.79 4.31 1.80
C CYS A 190 -8.81 4.76 0.32
N PRO A 191 -10.00 4.83 -0.28
CA PRO A 191 -10.31 5.90 -1.22
C PRO A 191 -11.45 6.74 -0.64
N ARG A 192 -11.16 8.04 -0.44
CA ARG A 192 -12.11 9.07 -0.03
C ARG A 192 -13.33 9.12 -0.94
#